data_AF-A0A1B6EXR3-F1
#
_entry.id   AF-A0A1B6EXR3-F1
#
_cell.length_a   1.000
_cell.length_b   1.000
_cell.length_c   1.000
_cell.angle_alpha   90.00
_cell.angle_beta   90.00
_cell.angle_gamma   90.00
#
_symmetry.space_group_name_H-M   'P 1'
#
loop_
_entity.id
_entity.type
_entity.pdbx_description
1 polymer ?
#
loop_
_entity_poly.entity_id
_entity_poly.type
_entity_poly.pdbx_seq_one_letter_code
_entity_poly.pdbx_strand_id
1 'polypeptide(L)'
;SLLVLMLYCVGLIIARDIKMQVTVRGQKNHIIECEGNESIALIKERVAVLEQFPKELLKFYNCGTPLTDESCVAQLQGDYSIDVTIPLLGGKVHGSLARAGKVKGQTPKVEKQEKKKKKTGRAKRRIQYNRRFVNVVQTFGRRRGPNANS
;
A
#
# COMPACT_ATOMS: atom_id res chain seq x y z
N SER A 1 56.09 34.87 -21.83
CA SER A 1 55.64 33.48 -21.56
C SER A 1 55.25 33.21 -20.10
N LEU A 2 55.84 33.84 -19.08
CA LEU A 2 55.37 33.68 -17.68
C LEU A 2 54.09 34.47 -17.32
N LEU A 3 53.86 35.64 -17.93
CA LEU A 3 52.65 36.44 -17.65
C LEU A 3 51.35 35.74 -18.08
N VAL A 4 51.36 34.97 -19.17
CA VAL A 4 50.19 34.21 -19.63
C VAL A 4 49.89 33.06 -18.68
N LEU A 5 50.91 32.34 -18.21
CA LEU A 5 50.72 31.25 -17.23
C LEU A 5 50.23 31.78 -15.87
N MET A 6 50.69 32.95 -15.42
CA MET A 6 50.20 33.60 -14.20
C MET A 6 48.77 34.11 -14.35
N LEU A 7 48.36 34.61 -15.51
CA LEU A 7 46.96 35.00 -15.78
C LEU A 7 46.02 33.79 -15.84
N TYR A 8 46.48 32.63 -16.36
CA TYR A 8 45.72 31.38 -16.27
C TYR A 8 45.67 30.83 -14.83
N CYS A 9 46.76 30.92 -14.07
CA CYS A 9 46.80 30.46 -12.69
C CYS A 9 45.94 31.34 -11.76
N VAL A 10 45.98 32.67 -11.93
CA VAL A 10 45.15 33.61 -11.16
C VAL A 10 43.70 33.61 -11.66
N GLY A 11 43.47 33.42 -12.96
CA GLY A 11 42.13 33.25 -13.55
C GLY A 11 41.42 31.98 -13.06
N LEU A 12 42.17 30.93 -12.69
CA LEU A 12 41.64 29.72 -12.06
C LEU A 12 41.39 29.88 -10.55
N ILE A 13 42.03 30.84 -9.88
CA ILE A 13 41.90 31.10 -8.44
C ILE A 13 40.67 31.97 -8.10
N ILE A 14 40.09 32.66 -9.10
CA ILE A 14 38.86 33.46 -8.95
C ILE A 14 37.69 32.81 -9.72
N ALA A 15 37.65 31.48 -9.77
CA ALA A 15 36.35 30.82 -9.87
C ALA A 15 35.72 30.99 -8.48
N ARG A 16 34.92 32.04 -8.29
CA ARG A 16 34.00 32.09 -7.15
C ARG A 16 33.22 30.78 -7.21
N ASP A 17 33.45 29.91 -6.25
CA ASP A 17 32.76 28.66 -6.08
C ASP A 17 31.28 29.02 -5.82
N ILE A 18 30.48 29.07 -6.89
CA ILE A 18 29.05 29.41 -6.79
C ILE A 18 28.38 28.19 -6.19
N LYS A 19 28.39 28.13 -4.85
CA LYS A 19 27.68 27.09 -4.10
C LYS A 19 26.18 27.28 -4.29
N MET A 20 25.56 26.32 -4.97
CA MET A 20 24.12 26.18 -5.05
C MET A 20 23.57 25.73 -3.68
N GLN A 21 22.35 26.15 -3.37
CA GLN A 21 21.65 25.71 -2.17
C GLN A 21 20.42 24.92 -2.57
N VAL A 22 20.24 23.75 -1.96
CA VAL A 22 19.05 22.91 -2.09
C VAL A 22 18.25 22.97 -0.81
N THR A 23 16.97 23.25 -0.94
CA THR A 23 16.05 23.27 0.21
C THR A 23 15.41 21.89 0.36
N VAL A 24 15.75 21.19 1.44
CA VAL A 24 15.17 19.89 1.78
C VAL A 24 14.01 20.10 2.76
N ARG A 25 12.80 19.71 2.34
CA ARG A 25 11.56 19.82 3.11
C ARG A 25 11.18 18.44 3.63
N GLY A 26 11.40 18.21 4.92
CA GLY A 26 11.11 16.95 5.61
C GLY A 26 10.30 17.17 6.88
N GLN A 27 10.68 16.49 7.98
CA GLN A 27 10.13 16.83 9.30
C GLN A 27 10.64 18.20 9.76
N LYS A 28 11.88 18.51 9.37
CA LYS A 28 12.48 19.83 9.48
C LYS A 28 12.89 20.32 8.09
N ASN A 29 13.01 21.64 7.96
CA ASN A 29 13.55 22.23 6.74
C ASN A 29 15.06 22.36 6.91
N HIS A 30 15.81 21.82 5.95
CA HIS A 30 17.26 21.90 5.90
C HIS A 30 17.69 22.60 4.61
N ILE A 31 18.74 23.41 4.71
CA ILE A 31 19.40 24.02 3.54
C ILE A 31 20.74 23.32 3.41
N ILE A 32 21.00 22.72 2.26
CA ILE A 32 22.25 22.00 1.97
C ILE A 32 22.98 22.76 0.87
N GLU A 33 24.22 23.15 1.15
CA GLU A 33 25.13 23.69 0.15
C GLU A 33 25.69 22.56 -0.72
N CYS A 34 25.69 22.77 -2.03
CA CYS A 34 26.16 21.80 -3.02
C CYS A 34 26.67 22.50 -4.28
N GLU A 35 27.52 21.82 -5.04
CA GLU A 35 28.11 22.35 -6.30
C GLU A 35 27.22 22.09 -7.54
N GLY A 36 26.06 21.43 -7.36
CA GLY A 36 25.09 21.12 -8.42
C GLY A 36 25.39 19.86 -9.25
N ASN A 37 26.65 19.44 -9.31
CA ASN A 37 27.09 18.17 -9.92
C ASN A 37 26.91 16.95 -9.00
N GLU A 38 26.60 17.17 -7.72
CA GLU A 38 26.39 16.11 -6.74
C GLU A 38 25.18 15.24 -7.13
N SER A 39 25.29 13.93 -6.91
CA SER A 39 24.18 12.99 -7.12
C SER A 39 23.18 13.06 -5.97
N ILE A 40 21.91 12.76 -6.27
CA ILE A 40 20.86 12.70 -5.26
C ILE A 40 21.18 11.65 -4.18
N ALA A 41 21.91 10.57 -4.51
CA ALA A 41 22.40 9.60 -3.53
C ALA A 41 23.20 10.24 -2.39
N LEU A 42 24.11 11.17 -2.71
CA LEU A 42 24.96 11.85 -1.72
C LEU A 42 24.12 12.79 -0.84
N ILE A 43 23.19 13.53 -1.45
CA ILE A 43 22.26 14.38 -0.70
C ILE A 43 21.40 13.52 0.24
N LYS A 44 20.97 12.35 -0.21
CA LYS A 44 20.17 11.41 0.58
C LYS A 44 20.93 10.87 1.78
N GLU A 45 22.23 10.61 1.65
CA GLU A 45 23.08 10.22 2.78
C GLU A 45 23.25 11.36 3.79
N ARG A 46 23.46 12.59 3.32
CA ARG A 46 23.54 13.77 4.22
C ARG A 46 22.22 13.97 4.98
N VAL A 47 21.09 13.90 4.28
CA VAL A 47 19.75 14.04 4.89
C VAL A 47 19.43 12.89 5.84
N ALA A 48 19.86 11.65 5.54
CA ALA A 48 19.69 10.50 6.44
C ALA A 48 20.35 10.73 7.80
N VAL A 49 21.54 11.35 7.82
CA VAL A 49 22.24 11.71 9.06
C VAL A 49 21.51 12.84 9.79
N LEU A 50 21.05 13.87 9.08
CA LEU A 50 20.36 15.03 9.68
C LEU A 50 19.00 14.66 10.30
N GLU A 51 18.21 13.85 9.60
CA GLU A 51 16.88 13.43 10.03
C GLU A 51 16.92 12.17 10.91
N GLN A 52 18.09 11.52 11.07
CA GLN A 52 18.29 10.29 11.84
C GLN A 52 17.42 9.10 11.37
N PHE A 53 17.24 8.97 10.05
CA PHE A 53 16.51 7.87 9.43
C PHE A 53 17.41 7.07 8.49
N PRO A 54 17.19 5.75 8.36
CA PRO A 54 17.94 4.94 7.41
C PRO A 54 17.66 5.38 5.97
N LYS A 55 18.71 5.45 5.16
CA LYS A 55 18.66 5.93 3.78
C LYS A 55 17.65 5.19 2.89
N GLU A 56 17.39 3.91 3.18
CA GLU A 56 16.47 3.09 2.38
C GLU A 56 15.00 3.54 2.49
N LEU A 57 14.62 4.12 3.63
CA LEU A 57 13.25 4.55 3.88
C LEU A 57 12.97 5.95 3.32
N LEU A 58 14.01 6.74 3.06
CA LEU A 58 13.85 8.09 2.52
C LEU A 58 13.46 8.01 1.05
N LYS A 59 12.30 8.59 0.70
CA LYS A 59 11.88 8.82 -0.67
C LYS A 59 11.93 10.31 -0.96
N PHE A 60 12.70 10.68 -1.97
CA PHE A 60 12.87 12.06 -2.39
C PHE A 60 11.98 12.36 -3.57
N TYR A 61 11.38 13.54 -3.56
CA TYR A 61 10.54 14.04 -4.64
C TYR A 61 10.94 15.47 -4.99
N ASN A 62 10.84 15.83 -6.26
CA ASN A 62 10.91 17.21 -6.72
C ASN A 62 9.65 17.49 -7.54
N CYS A 63 8.90 18.53 -7.18
CA CYS A 63 7.65 18.90 -7.86
C CYS A 63 6.66 17.72 -8.04
N GLY A 64 6.61 16.81 -7.05
CA GLY A 64 5.74 15.63 -7.08
C GLY A 64 6.26 14.44 -7.90
N THR A 65 7.41 14.57 -8.56
CA THR A 65 8.09 13.47 -9.27
C THR A 65 9.12 12.80 -8.38
N PRO A 66 9.17 11.45 -8.31
CA PRO A 66 10.15 10.75 -7.50
C PRO A 66 11.55 10.88 -8.11
N LEU A 67 12.54 11.21 -7.28
CA LEU A 67 13.94 11.28 -7.68
C LEU A 67 14.61 9.91 -7.54
N THR A 68 15.45 9.55 -8.51
CA THR A 68 16.31 8.37 -8.44
C THR A 68 17.70 8.74 -7.92
N ASP A 69 18.44 7.76 -7.41
CA ASP A 69 19.72 7.98 -6.76
C ASP A 69 20.81 8.45 -7.78
N GLU A 70 20.62 8.16 -9.07
CA GLU A 70 21.50 8.55 -10.19
C GLU A 70 21.24 9.96 -10.72
N SER A 71 20.13 10.59 -10.33
CA SER A 71 19.81 11.95 -10.76
C SER A 71 20.81 12.95 -10.17
N CYS A 72 21.08 14.04 -10.88
CA CYS A 72 21.94 15.12 -10.38
C CYS A 72 21.11 16.27 -9.81
N VAL A 73 21.67 16.98 -8.83
CA VAL A 73 21.03 18.18 -8.23
C VAL A 73 20.73 19.25 -9.29
N ALA A 74 21.60 19.42 -10.28
CA ALA A 74 21.37 20.36 -11.38
C ALA A 74 20.12 20.06 -12.23
N GLN A 75 19.59 18.84 -12.17
CA GLN A 75 18.40 18.42 -12.93
C GLN A 75 17.08 18.70 -12.19
N LEU A 76 17.14 19.18 -10.94
CA LEU A 76 15.94 19.55 -10.18
C LEU A 76 15.20 20.70 -10.87
N GLN A 77 13.88 20.59 -10.92
CA GLN A 77 13.02 21.61 -11.51
C GLN A 77 12.57 22.62 -10.45
N GLY A 78 12.44 23.89 -10.85
CA GLY A 78 11.94 24.97 -10.01
C GLY A 78 12.94 25.42 -8.95
N ASP A 79 12.46 25.59 -7.71
CA ASP A 79 13.17 26.27 -6.63
C ASP A 79 14.28 25.42 -5.96
N TYR A 80 14.88 24.47 -6.68
CA TYR A 80 15.85 23.50 -6.14
C TYR A 80 15.42 22.91 -4.79
N SER A 81 14.16 22.48 -4.72
CA SER A 81 13.55 21.92 -3.51
C SER A 81 13.37 20.41 -3.60
N ILE A 82 13.63 19.72 -2.49
CA ILE A 82 13.46 18.28 -2.36
C ILE A 82 12.48 18.00 -1.22
N ASP A 83 11.39 17.31 -1.53
CA ASP A 83 10.43 16.81 -0.56
C ASP A 83 10.83 15.42 -0.09
N VAL A 84 10.98 15.27 1.23
CA VAL A 84 11.35 14.01 1.86
C VAL A 84 10.09 13.36 2.41
N THR A 85 9.79 12.17 1.91
CA THR A 85 8.67 11.35 2.40
C THR A 85 9.21 10.05 2.98
N ILE A 86 8.75 9.72 4.18
CA ILE A 86 8.99 8.42 4.83
C ILE A 86 7.68 7.62 4.71
N PRO A 87 7.65 6.49 3.98
CA PRO A 87 6.45 5.68 3.89
C PRO A 87 6.17 5.02 5.25
N LEU A 88 4.93 5.10 5.71
CA LEU A 88 4.48 4.34 6.88
C LEU A 88 4.53 2.85 6.59
N LEU A 89 5.16 2.07 7.48
CA LEU A 89 5.11 0.61 7.46
C LEU A 89 3.65 0.16 7.61
N GLY A 90 3.08 -0.38 6.53
CA GLY A 90 1.71 -0.91 6.49
C GLY A 90 0.70 -0.15 5.63
N GLY A 91 1.05 1.02 5.10
CA GLY A 91 0.20 1.77 4.15
C GLY A 91 -1.14 2.29 4.73
N LYS A 92 -1.89 3.03 3.90
CA LYS A 92 -3.20 3.60 4.28
C LYS A 92 -4.29 2.55 4.06
N VAL A 93 -4.63 1.80 5.10
CA VAL A 93 -5.73 0.81 5.02
C VAL A 93 -7.06 1.48 5.37
N HIS A 94 -7.91 1.66 4.37
CA HIS A 94 -9.30 2.12 4.55
C HIS A 94 -10.21 0.91 4.86
N GLY A 95 -11.00 1.03 5.93
CA GLY A 95 -11.96 0.00 6.38
C GLY A 95 -11.51 -0.66 7.68
N SER A 96 -12.27 -0.46 8.76
CA SER A 96 -11.98 -1.08 10.06
C SER A 96 -12.52 -2.50 10.14
N LEU A 97 -11.78 -3.39 10.80
CA LEU A 97 -12.22 -4.77 11.10
C LEU A 97 -13.29 -4.84 12.22
N ALA A 98 -13.75 -3.69 12.72
CA ALA A 98 -14.64 -3.57 13.87
C ALA A 98 -15.99 -4.31 13.74
N ARG A 99 -16.40 -4.67 12.51
CA ARG A 99 -17.66 -5.38 12.25
C ARG A 99 -17.49 -6.87 11.97
N ALA A 100 -16.27 -7.40 12.03
CA ALA A 100 -16.02 -8.82 11.80
C ALA A 100 -16.80 -9.67 12.82
N GLY A 101 -17.62 -10.62 12.35
CA GLY A 101 -18.35 -11.54 13.20
C GLY A 101 -19.59 -10.98 13.92
N LYS A 102 -19.96 -9.70 13.73
CA LYS A 102 -21.11 -9.04 14.41
C LYS A 102 -22.39 -9.90 14.34
N VAL A 103 -22.75 -10.36 13.15
CA VAL A 103 -24.00 -11.12 12.95
C VAL A 103 -23.94 -12.50 13.62
N LYS A 104 -22.79 -13.19 13.55
CA LYS A 104 -22.60 -14.51 14.16
C LYS A 104 -22.70 -14.46 15.69
N GLY A 105 -22.28 -13.36 16.32
CA GLY A 105 -22.40 -13.14 17.76
C GLY A 105 -23.80 -12.68 18.20
N GLN A 106 -24.52 -11.96 17.34
CA GLN A 106 -25.88 -11.51 17.63
C GLN A 106 -26.93 -12.61 17.49
N THR A 107 -26.74 -13.58 16.60
CA THR A 107 -27.69 -14.68 16.42
C THR A 107 -27.70 -15.61 17.63
N PRO A 108 -28.88 -15.92 18.23
CA PRO A 108 -28.96 -16.88 19.33
C PRO A 108 -28.46 -18.25 18.89
N LYS A 109 -27.66 -18.89 19.75
CA LYS A 109 -27.11 -20.22 19.44
C LYS A 109 -28.18 -21.29 19.69
N VAL A 110 -28.87 -21.70 18.62
CA VAL A 110 -29.83 -22.82 18.70
C VAL A 110 -29.07 -24.15 18.69
N GLU A 111 -29.28 -24.96 19.72
CA GLU A 111 -28.74 -26.32 19.81
C GLU A 111 -29.40 -27.25 18.80
N LYS A 112 -28.64 -28.24 18.33
CA LYS A 112 -29.18 -29.25 17.40
C LYS A 112 -30.06 -30.22 18.18
N GLN A 113 -31.37 -30.15 17.95
CA GLN A 113 -32.30 -31.16 18.45
C GLN A 113 -31.92 -32.55 17.92
N GLU A 114 -32.03 -33.56 18.79
CA GLU A 114 -31.80 -34.95 18.40
C GLU A 114 -32.89 -35.39 17.42
N LYS A 115 -32.48 -35.75 16.19
CA LYS A 115 -33.38 -36.28 15.16
C LYS A 115 -33.05 -37.75 14.94
N LYS A 116 -34.09 -38.58 14.83
CA LYS A 116 -33.94 -40.01 14.48
C LYS A 116 -33.03 -40.17 13.26
N LYS A 117 -32.06 -41.10 13.34
CA LYS A 117 -31.14 -41.38 12.24
C LYS A 117 -31.94 -41.73 10.98
N LYS A 118 -31.68 -41.00 9.89
CA LYS A 118 -32.32 -41.26 8.60
C LYS A 118 -31.78 -42.57 8.04
N LYS A 119 -32.67 -43.45 7.56
CA LYS A 119 -32.26 -44.66 6.82
C LYS A 119 -31.45 -44.25 5.58
N THR A 120 -30.44 -45.04 5.22
CA THR A 120 -29.53 -44.81 4.08
C THR A 120 -29.66 -45.92 3.03
N GLY A 121 -29.02 -45.76 1.87
CA GLY A 121 -28.94 -46.78 0.82
C GLY A 121 -30.29 -47.21 0.22
N ARG A 122 -30.43 -48.52 -0.05
CA ARG A 122 -31.61 -49.12 -0.68
C ARG A 122 -32.90 -48.86 0.11
N ALA A 123 -32.82 -48.92 1.44
CA ALA A 123 -33.97 -48.64 2.31
C ALA A 123 -34.48 -47.19 2.14
N LYS A 124 -33.57 -46.21 2.01
CA LYS A 124 -33.95 -44.81 1.74
C LYS A 124 -34.61 -44.65 0.38
N ARG A 125 -34.08 -45.31 -0.66
CA ARG A 125 -34.64 -45.25 -2.02
C ARG A 125 -36.06 -45.84 -2.09
N ARG A 126 -36.30 -46.97 -1.40
CA ARG A 126 -37.65 -47.55 -1.29
C ARG A 126 -38.65 -46.58 -0.65
N ILE A 127 -38.27 -45.94 0.46
CA ILE A 127 -39.12 -44.94 1.13
C ILE A 127 -39.38 -43.75 0.20
N GLN A 128 -38.37 -43.27 -0.54
CA GLN A 128 -38.52 -42.15 -1.47
C GLN A 128 -39.47 -42.48 -2.63
N TYR A 129 -39.39 -43.69 -3.20
CA TYR A 129 -40.29 -44.16 -4.25
C TYR A 129 -41.73 -44.22 -3.74
N ASN A 130 -41.95 -44.88 -2.59
CA ASN A 130 -43.29 -44.98 -2.00
C ASN A 130 -43.88 -43.59 -1.71
N ARG A 131 -43.09 -42.65 -1.17
CA ARG A 131 -43.54 -41.27 -0.89
C ARG A 131 -43.81 -40.42 -2.13
N ARG A 132 -43.26 -40.75 -3.30
CA ARG A 132 -43.41 -39.95 -4.53
C ARG A 132 -44.47 -40.51 -5.49
N PHE A 133 -44.64 -41.83 -5.51
CA PHE A 133 -45.41 -42.51 -6.54
C PHE A 133 -46.54 -43.36 -5.98
N VAL A 134 -46.27 -44.18 -4.95
CA VAL A 134 -47.28 -45.12 -4.41
C VAL A 134 -48.27 -44.42 -3.50
N ASN A 135 -47.79 -43.58 -2.58
CA ASN A 135 -48.60 -42.96 -1.54
C ASN A 135 -49.17 -41.59 -1.96
N VAL A 136 -48.85 -41.11 -3.17
CA VAL A 136 -49.37 -39.82 -3.66
C VAL A 136 -50.65 -40.07 -4.44
N VAL A 137 -51.80 -39.77 -3.82
CA VAL A 137 -53.07 -39.68 -4.53
C VAL A 137 -53.14 -38.29 -5.18
N GLN A 138 -53.35 -38.24 -6.49
CA GLN A 138 -53.50 -36.97 -7.22
C GLN A 138 -54.84 -36.34 -6.84
N THR A 139 -54.86 -35.50 -5.82
CA THR A 139 -56.00 -34.66 -5.49
C THR A 139 -56.15 -33.57 -6.55
N PHE A 140 -57.38 -33.18 -6.89
CA PHE A 140 -57.65 -32.07 -7.79
C PHE A 140 -57.04 -30.77 -7.25
N GLY A 141 -56.37 -30.00 -8.12
CA GLY A 141 -55.73 -28.72 -7.79
C GLY A 141 -54.21 -28.68 -8.01
N ARG A 142 -53.57 -27.58 -7.58
CA ARG A 142 -52.12 -27.38 -7.75
C ARG A 142 -51.32 -28.35 -6.87
N ARG A 143 -50.35 -29.05 -7.45
CA ARG A 143 -49.47 -30.00 -6.74
C ARG A 143 -48.66 -29.27 -5.67
N ARG A 144 -48.81 -29.69 -4.40
CA ARG A 144 -48.01 -29.17 -3.28
C ARG A 144 -46.59 -29.74 -3.29
N GLY A 145 -45.62 -28.91 -2.93
CA GLY A 145 -44.21 -29.29 -2.85
C GLY A 145 -43.88 -30.13 -1.60
N PRO A 146 -42.82 -30.95 -1.62
CA PRO A 146 -42.43 -31.81 -0.49
C PRO A 146 -42.05 -31.10 0.81
N ASN A 147 -41.71 -29.81 0.75
CA ASN A 147 -41.35 -28.96 1.88
C ASN A 147 -42.23 -27.70 1.91
N ALA A 148 -43.49 -27.84 1.52
CA ALA A 148 -44.48 -26.80 1.73
C ALA A 148 -44.84 -26.81 3.22
N ASN A 149 -44.56 -25.70 3.91
CA ASN A 149 -45.15 -25.47 5.22
C ASN A 149 -46.63 -25.11 4.97
N SER A 150 -47.54 -25.79 5.68
CA SER A 150 -48.99 -25.53 5.62
C SER A 150 -49.33 -24.15 6.13
#